data_AF-A0A071LSF1-F1
#
_entry.id   AF-A0A071LSF1-F1
#
_cell.length_a   1.000
_cell.length_b   1.000
_cell.length_c   1.000
_cell.angle_alpha   90.00
_cell.angle_beta   90.00
_cell.angle_gamma   90.00
#
_symmetry.space_group_name_H-M   'P 1'
#
loop_
_entity.id
_entity.type
_entity.pdbx_description
1 polymer ?
#
loop_
_entity_poly.entity_id
_entity_poly.type
_entity_poly.pdbx_seq_one_letter_code
_entity_poly.pdbx_strand_id
1 'polypeptide(L)'
;MGEHDNTRPGAAVQYVYEEGSYLPLARVESQGNAVAGLYWYHGGLNGLPEQVTDEDGRRVWRGVFSAWGRTEQESGGAHWHVAQNLRFQGQYLDRDQSVRNGLEPRISVVPQGPAQGSAG
;
A
#
# COMPACT_ATOMS: atom_id res chain seq x y z
N MET A 1 -0.43 -10.44 -2.49
CA MET A 1 1.00 -10.17 -2.22
C MET A 1 1.12 -9.76 -0.75
N GLY A 2 2.13 -10.25 -0.02
CA GLY A 2 2.28 -9.94 1.40
C GLY A 2 3.72 -9.56 1.77
N GLU A 3 3.86 -8.63 2.71
CA GLU A 3 5.13 -8.21 3.29
C GLU A 3 5.23 -8.77 4.73
N HIS A 4 6.39 -9.28 5.10
CA HIS A 4 6.67 -9.75 6.46
C HIS A 4 7.75 -8.86 7.08
N ASP A 5 7.50 -8.37 8.28
CA ASP A 5 8.49 -7.57 9.02
C ASP A 5 9.37 -8.50 9.86
N ASN A 6 10.63 -8.66 9.45
CA ASN A 6 11.62 -9.48 10.17
C ASN A 6 11.94 -8.93 11.58
N THR A 7 11.57 -7.68 11.89
CA THR A 7 11.77 -7.06 13.21
C THR A 7 10.59 -7.27 14.15
N ARG A 8 9.44 -7.73 13.63
CA ARG A 8 8.24 -8.07 14.40
C ARG A 8 7.77 -9.48 14.05
N PRO A 9 8.34 -10.52 14.69
CA PRO A 9 7.96 -11.91 14.43
C PRO A 9 6.45 -12.10 14.54
N GLY A 10 5.84 -12.66 13.49
CA GLY A 10 4.39 -12.85 13.41
C GLY A 10 3.61 -11.65 12.85
N ALA A 11 4.23 -10.48 12.66
CA ALA A 11 3.61 -9.41 11.91
C ALA A 11 3.65 -9.72 10.41
N ALA A 12 2.49 -9.63 9.76
CA ALA A 12 2.39 -9.72 8.31
C ALA A 12 1.43 -8.66 7.78
N VAL A 13 1.68 -8.22 6.56
CA VAL A 13 0.85 -7.26 5.83
C VAL A 13 0.41 -7.95 4.54
N GLN A 14 -0.89 -7.93 4.25
CA GLN A 14 -1.45 -8.44 3.01
C GLN A 14 -2.20 -7.34 2.29
N TYR A 15 -1.93 -7.19 0.99
CA TYR A 15 -2.72 -6.34 0.10
C TYR A 15 -3.74 -7.18 -0.66
N VAL A 16 -4.99 -6.73 -0.61
CA VAL A 16 -6.12 -7.25 -1.37
C VAL A 16 -6.36 -6.31 -2.55
N TYR A 17 -6.56 -6.86 -3.74
CA TYR A 17 -6.75 -6.11 -4.97
C TYR A 17 -8.13 -6.40 -5.57
N GLU A 18 -8.63 -5.49 -6.39
CA GLU A 18 -9.80 -5.76 -7.24
C GLU A 18 -9.52 -6.92 -8.20
N GLU A 19 -10.55 -7.70 -8.49
CA GLU A 19 -10.44 -8.88 -9.35
C GLU A 19 -9.99 -8.48 -10.77
N GLY A 20 -8.96 -9.15 -11.28
CA GLY A 20 -8.40 -8.85 -12.60
C GLY A 20 -7.67 -7.50 -12.72
N SER A 21 -7.38 -6.84 -11.59
CA SER A 21 -6.77 -5.50 -11.55
C SER A 21 -5.61 -5.43 -10.57
N TYR A 22 -4.82 -4.36 -10.69
CA TYR A 22 -3.76 -3.99 -9.74
C TYR A 22 -4.20 -2.87 -8.78
N LEU A 23 -5.48 -2.53 -8.78
CA LEU A 23 -6.03 -1.52 -7.87
C LEU A 23 -6.13 -2.11 -6.46
N PRO A 24 -5.41 -1.54 -5.48
CA PRO A 24 -5.52 -2.01 -4.11
C PRO A 24 -6.90 -1.67 -3.57
N LEU A 25 -7.56 -2.67 -3.00
CA LEU A 25 -8.85 -2.52 -2.33
C LEU A 25 -8.64 -2.35 -0.82
N ALA A 26 -7.80 -3.21 -0.23
CA ALA A 26 -7.58 -3.22 1.21
C ALA A 26 -6.15 -3.62 1.59
N ARG A 27 -5.75 -3.21 2.79
CA ARG A 27 -4.56 -3.68 3.49
C ARG A 27 -4.97 -4.28 4.82
N VAL A 28 -4.59 -5.53 5.00
CA VAL A 28 -4.80 -6.29 6.23
C VAL A 28 -3.45 -6.42 6.92
N GLU A 29 -3.38 -5.97 8.16
CA GLU A 29 -2.26 -6.23 9.05
C GLU A 29 -2.65 -7.35 10.00
N SER A 30 -1.77 -8.32 10.19
CA SER A 30 -1.96 -9.44 11.13
C SER A 30 -0.80 -9.57 12.08
N GLN A 31 -1.07 -10.01 13.31
CA GLN A 31 -0.08 -10.37 14.32
C GLN A 31 -0.35 -11.81 14.78
N GLY A 32 0.51 -12.74 14.37
CA GLY A 32 0.25 -14.18 14.52
C GLY A 32 -1.00 -14.58 13.74
N ASN A 33 -1.98 -15.18 14.43
CA ASN A 33 -3.25 -15.61 13.83
C ASN A 33 -4.38 -14.57 13.95
N ALA A 34 -4.10 -13.39 14.50
CA ALA A 34 -5.09 -12.34 14.70
C ALA A 34 -4.94 -11.21 13.67
N VAL A 35 -6.06 -10.67 13.21
CA VAL A 35 -6.08 -9.41 12.45
C VAL A 35 -5.80 -8.26 13.42
N ALA A 36 -4.75 -7.49 13.14
CA ALA A 36 -4.29 -6.36 13.92
C ALA A 36 -4.71 -5.01 13.34
N GLY A 37 -5.06 -4.97 12.04
CA GLY A 37 -5.57 -3.77 11.39
C GLY A 37 -6.21 -4.05 10.03
N LEU A 38 -7.25 -3.30 9.70
CA LEU A 38 -7.93 -3.34 8.41
C LEU A 38 -8.06 -1.92 7.87
N TYR A 39 -7.56 -1.72 6.64
CA TYR A 39 -7.52 -0.41 6.01
C TYR A 39 -8.03 -0.51 4.57
N TRP A 40 -8.84 0.47 4.17
CA TRP A 40 -9.46 0.53 2.85
C TRP A 40 -8.82 1.59 1.99
N TYR A 41 -8.46 1.23 0.76
CA TYR A 41 -7.92 2.15 -0.23
C TYR A 41 -9.03 2.79 -1.05
N HIS A 42 -8.87 4.07 -1.31
CA HIS A 42 -9.74 4.86 -2.17
C HIS A 42 -8.88 5.41 -3.30
N GLY A 43 -9.08 4.85 -4.50
CA GLY A 43 -8.33 5.21 -5.71
C GLY A 43 -9.03 6.27 -6.55
N GLY A 44 -8.25 7.17 -7.14
CA GLY A 44 -8.72 8.06 -8.20
C GLY A 44 -8.94 7.33 -9.52
N LEU A 45 -9.65 7.95 -10.47
CA LEU A 45 -9.93 7.40 -11.81
C LEU A 45 -8.67 7.02 -12.60
N ASN A 46 -7.53 7.62 -12.28
CA ASN A 46 -6.22 7.34 -12.87
C ASN A 46 -5.47 6.19 -12.17
N GLY A 47 -6.08 5.53 -11.19
CA GLY A 47 -5.53 4.41 -10.45
C GLY A 47 -4.53 4.78 -9.35
N LEU A 48 -4.41 6.06 -8.98
CA LEU A 48 -3.59 6.48 -7.84
C LEU A 48 -4.35 6.30 -6.52
N PRO A 49 -3.70 5.80 -5.45
CA PRO A 49 -4.31 5.74 -4.13
C PRO A 49 -4.39 7.16 -3.54
N GLU A 50 -5.57 7.75 -3.48
CA GLU A 50 -5.74 9.13 -2.99
C GLU A 50 -6.00 9.18 -1.48
N GLN A 51 -6.61 8.14 -0.93
CA GLN A 51 -6.98 8.09 0.49
C GLN A 51 -6.96 6.66 1.03
N VAL A 52 -6.66 6.56 2.33
CA VAL A 52 -6.86 5.33 3.11
C VAL A 52 -7.73 5.64 4.32
N THR A 53 -8.67 4.75 4.63
CA THR A 53 -9.49 4.79 5.84
C THR A 53 -9.27 3.56 6.71
N ASP A 54 -9.46 3.70 8.02
CA ASP A 54 -9.53 2.57 8.95
C ASP A 54 -10.89 1.85 8.88
N GLU A 55 -11.07 0.84 9.74
CA GLU A 55 -12.29 0.04 9.88
C GLU A 55 -13.53 0.86 10.29
N ASP A 56 -13.34 1.99 10.97
CA ASP A 56 -14.40 2.93 11.34
C ASP A 56 -14.70 3.94 10.22
N GLY A 57 -14.01 3.84 9.08
CA GLY A 57 -14.13 4.77 7.95
C GLY A 57 -13.43 6.11 8.18
N ARG A 58 -12.61 6.25 9.24
CA ARG A 58 -11.85 7.49 9.47
C ARG A 58 -10.64 7.53 8.57
N ARG A 59 -10.38 8.70 7.98
CA ARG A 59 -9.21 8.92 7.12
C ARG A 59 -7.92 8.84 7.94
N VAL A 60 -7.10 7.84 7.64
CA VAL A 60 -5.78 7.63 8.26
C VAL A 60 -4.64 8.07 7.35
N TRP A 61 -4.85 8.17 6.04
CA TRP A 61 -3.87 8.72 5.11
C TRP A 61 -4.53 9.40 3.92
N ARG A 62 -3.84 10.39 3.33
CA ARG A 62 -4.20 11.02 2.04
C ARG A 62 -2.96 11.40 1.26
N GLY A 63 -2.99 11.11 -0.03
CA GLY A 63 -2.01 11.56 -1.02
C GLY A 63 -2.64 12.51 -2.02
N VAL A 64 -1.92 13.56 -2.38
CA VAL A 64 -2.25 14.46 -3.49
C VAL A 64 -1.16 14.30 -4.53
N PHE A 65 -1.57 14.02 -5.75
CA PHE A 65 -0.66 13.75 -6.86
C PHE A 65 -1.02 14.63 -8.05
N SER A 66 -0.03 14.96 -8.85
CA SER A 66 -0.29 15.49 -10.18
C SER A 66 -0.98 14.42 -11.06
N ALA A 67 -1.56 14.83 -12.18
CA ALA A 67 -2.19 13.92 -13.14
C ALA A 67 -1.25 12.79 -13.62
N TRP A 68 0.07 13.02 -13.56
CA TRP A 68 1.12 12.09 -13.97
C TRP A 68 1.82 11.40 -12.79
N GLY A 69 1.20 11.38 -11.61
CA GLY A 69 1.64 10.56 -10.48
C GLY A 69 2.80 11.13 -9.65
N ARG A 70 3.22 12.38 -9.90
CA ARG A 70 4.17 13.05 -9.01
C ARG A 70 3.48 13.36 -7.69
N THR A 71 4.03 12.88 -6.58
CA THR A 71 3.54 13.21 -5.23
C THR A 71 3.74 14.70 -4.95
N GLU A 72 2.65 15.40 -4.67
CA GLU A 72 2.67 16.82 -4.30
C GLU A 72 2.53 17.00 -2.80
N GLN A 73 1.72 16.15 -2.16
CA GLN A 73 1.56 16.14 -0.71
C GLN A 73 1.17 14.76 -0.21
N GLU A 74 1.65 14.39 0.97
CA GLU A 74 1.13 13.26 1.73
C GLU A 74 0.86 13.69 3.17
N SER A 75 -0.21 13.17 3.75
CA SER A 75 -0.57 13.39 5.14
C SER A 75 -1.03 12.09 5.76
N GLY A 76 -0.44 11.73 6.91
CA GLY A 76 -0.83 10.59 7.74
C GLY A 76 -1.46 11.06 9.05
N GLY A 77 -2.45 10.32 9.53
CA GLY A 77 -3.01 10.48 10.88
C GLY A 77 -2.06 9.93 11.94
N ALA A 78 -2.31 10.28 13.21
CA ALA A 78 -1.44 9.93 14.33
C ALA A 78 -1.18 8.42 14.50
N HIS A 79 -2.10 7.58 14.03
CA HIS A 79 -2.01 6.11 14.12
C HIS A 79 -1.55 5.46 12.80
N TRP A 80 -1.30 6.25 11.76
CA TRP A 80 -0.81 5.75 10.48
C TRP A 80 0.71 5.77 10.46
N HIS A 81 1.31 4.64 10.79
CA HIS A 81 2.77 4.51 10.95
C HIS A 81 3.47 3.86 9.76
N VAL A 82 2.74 3.58 8.68
CA VAL A 82 3.27 2.86 7.53
C VAL A 82 3.33 3.79 6.33
N ALA A 83 4.45 3.77 5.62
CA ALA A 83 4.60 4.53 4.40
C ALA A 83 3.64 3.98 3.32
N GLN A 84 2.74 4.82 2.79
CA GLN A 84 1.91 4.42 1.66
C GLN A 84 2.74 4.52 0.39
N ASN A 85 3.20 3.37 -0.09
CA ASN A 85 4.16 3.27 -1.19
C ASN A 85 3.52 2.89 -2.53
N LEU A 86 2.22 2.59 -2.59
CA LEU A 86 1.55 2.26 -3.86
C LEU A 86 1.48 3.50 -4.77
N ARG A 87 1.71 3.30 -6.05
CA ARG A 87 1.61 4.33 -7.10
C ARG A 87 0.68 3.82 -8.20
N PHE A 88 0.93 4.14 -9.47
CA PHE A 88 0.13 3.59 -10.57
C PHE A 88 0.11 2.05 -10.54
N GLN A 89 -0.79 1.44 -11.31
CA GLN A 89 -0.94 -0.02 -11.37
C GLN A 89 0.42 -0.74 -11.50
N GLY A 90 0.73 -1.60 -10.52
CA GLY A 90 1.97 -2.37 -10.46
C GLY A 90 3.23 -1.59 -10.05
N GLN A 91 3.10 -0.32 -9.66
CA GLN A 91 4.21 0.55 -9.25
C GLN A 91 4.24 0.78 -7.74
N TYR A 92 5.44 0.77 -7.18
CA TYR A 92 5.70 1.04 -5.76
C TYR A 92 6.81 2.08 -5.61
N LEU A 93 6.65 3.00 -4.68
CA LEU A 93 7.69 3.94 -4.26
C LEU A 93 8.61 3.24 -3.26
N ASP A 94 9.83 2.94 -3.69
CA ASP A 94 10.89 2.40 -2.83
C ASP A 94 11.49 3.55 -2.00
N ARG A 95 11.07 3.61 -0.74
CA ARG A 95 11.60 4.54 0.27
C ARG A 95 12.77 3.95 1.06
N ASP A 96 12.86 2.63 1.17
CA ASP A 96 13.82 1.95 2.04
C ASP A 96 15.26 2.02 1.51
N GLN A 97 15.45 1.92 0.19
CA GLN A 97 16.79 2.11 -0.40
C GLN A 97 17.19 3.58 -0.48
N SER A 98 16.20 4.47 -0.62
CA SER A 98 16.38 5.91 -0.80
C SER A 98 16.88 6.57 0.49
N VAL A 99 16.19 6.35 1.61
CA VAL A 99 16.53 6.97 2.91
C VAL A 99 17.88 6.46 3.43
N ARG A 100 18.19 5.17 3.20
CA ARG A 100 19.45 4.57 3.67
C ARG A 100 20.69 5.09 2.93
N ASN A 101 20.54 5.48 1.66
CA ASN A 101 21.66 5.87 0.78
C ASN A 101 21.65 7.36 0.38
N GLY A 102 20.70 8.16 0.89
CA GLY A 102 20.56 9.58 0.52
C GLY A 102 20.15 9.80 -0.93
N LEU A 103 19.47 8.84 -1.54
CA LEU A 103 19.01 8.90 -2.92
C LEU A 103 17.55 9.36 -3.00
N GLU A 104 17.17 9.98 -4.11
CA GLU A 104 15.77 10.27 -4.45
C GLU A 104 14.93 8.97 -4.40
N PRO A 105 13.70 9.02 -3.85
CA PRO A 105 12.77 7.89 -3.88
C PRO A 105 12.56 7.37 -5.31
N ARG A 106 12.66 6.06 -5.52
CA ARG A 106 12.55 5.46 -6.85
C ARG A 106 11.21 4.74 -7.01
N ILE A 107 10.63 4.79 -8.20
CA ILE A 107 9.49 3.94 -8.53
C ILE A 107 10.02 2.60 -9.05
N SER A 108 9.66 1.54 -8.35
CA SER A 108 9.94 0.14 -8.69
C SER A 108 8.69 -0.52 -9.26
N VAL A 109 8.87 -1.35 -10.28
CA VAL A 109 7.81 -2.21 -10.84
C VAL A 109 8.05 -3.61 -10.31
N VAL A 110 7.08 -4.19 -9.61
CA VAL A 110 7.18 -5.58 -9.16
C VAL A 110 6.45 -6.47 -10.18
N PRO A 111 7.14 -7.37 -10.90
CA PRO A 111 6.49 -8.32 -11.78
C PRO A 111 5.72 -9.34 -10.93
N GLN A 112 4.44 -9.58 -11.26
CA GLN A 112 3.66 -10.59 -10.55
C GLN A 112 4.04 -12.00 -11.04
N GLY A 113 4.32 -12.90 -10.09
CA GLY A 113 4.05 -14.32 -10.30
C GLY A 113 2.55 -14.52 -10.54
N PRO A 114 2.13 -15.66 -11.15
CA PRO A 114 0.76 -15.83 -11.63
C PRO A 114 -0.25 -15.51 -10.53
N ALA A 115 -1.26 -14.70 -10.87
CA ALA A 115 -2.46 -14.54 -10.07
C ALA A 115 -2.94 -15.94 -9.68
N GLN A 116 -2.94 -16.24 -8.37
CA GLN A 116 -3.52 -17.48 -7.90
C GLN A 116 -5.03 -17.36 -8.13
N GLY A 117 -5.45 -17.82 -9.31
CA GLY A 117 -6.84 -18.12 -9.59
C GLY A 117 -7.29 -19.14 -8.55
N SER A 118 -8.38 -18.82 -7.85
CA SER A 118 -9.12 -19.80 -7.08
C SER A 118 -9.49 -20.93 -8.04
N ALA A 119 -8.93 -22.11 -7.80
CA ALA A 119 -9.44 -23.35 -8.36
C ALA A 119 -10.89 -23.50 -7.90
N GLY A 120 -11.77 -23.90 -8.83
CA GLY A 120 -13.15 -24.26 -8.56
C GLY A 120 -13.33 -25.57 -7.81
#